data_AF-A0A3A5VQ28-F1
#
_entry.id   AF-A0A3A5VQ28-F1
#
_cell.length_a   1.000
_cell.length_b   1.000
_cell.length_c   1.000
_cell.angle_alpha   90.00
_cell.angle_beta   90.00
_cell.angle_gamma   90.00
#
_symmetry.space_group_name_H-M   'P 1'
#
loop_
_entity.id
_entity.type
_entity.pdbx_description
1 polymer ?
#
loop_
_entity_poly.entity_id
_entity_poly.type
_entity_poly.pdbx_seq_one_letter_code
_entity_poly.pdbx_strand_id
1 'polypeptide(L)'
;MLMDAHYDDPVLVMGRILAIATLVVAPWGIVRVRSPLAHRCLWSMWFLGIFFLAALYLGFLTYHYMGPQLGFSTDGNPMNGWMIMLGFFSVMPFLLAARKGSIERPLRFGTAVSLGFLLLVGPPVLNAVALNIYTQGGGAFDLDMDNSVQPGEVITPNDPEAWDFANGIGFVVCSLIPLLLFIATWRLGGRSQSSRVEIYEEESIRE
;
A
#
# COMPACT_ATOMS: atom_id res chain seq x y z
N MET A 1 -19.62 -7.51 3.91
CA MET A 1 -18.97 -7.89 5.17
C MET A 1 -18.62 -9.38 5.13
N LEU A 2 -17.38 -9.77 5.43
CA LEU A 2 -16.90 -11.17 5.32
C LEU A 2 -16.77 -11.89 6.67
N MET A 3 -16.53 -11.17 7.78
CA MET A 3 -16.45 -11.74 9.14
C MET A 3 -17.08 -10.79 10.16
N ASP A 4 -17.87 -11.33 11.09
CA ASP A 4 -18.43 -10.63 12.26
C ASP A 4 -17.45 -10.68 13.43
N ALA A 5 -16.42 -9.83 13.33
CA ALA A 5 -15.33 -9.74 14.31
C ALA A 5 -15.11 -8.28 14.74
N HIS A 6 -14.79 -8.07 16.02
CA HIS A 6 -14.38 -6.79 16.56
C HIS A 6 -12.91 -6.49 16.21
N TYR A 7 -12.53 -5.22 16.01
CA TYR A 7 -11.15 -4.83 15.63
C TYR A 7 -10.09 -5.35 16.60
N ASP A 8 -10.44 -5.46 17.88
CA ASP A 8 -9.58 -5.95 18.96
C ASP A 8 -9.67 -7.46 19.19
N ASP A 9 -10.41 -8.19 18.36
CA ASP A 9 -10.50 -9.63 18.50
C ASP A 9 -9.12 -10.27 18.34
N PRO A 10 -8.77 -11.25 19.21
CA PRO A 10 -7.45 -11.86 19.22
C PRO A 10 -7.00 -12.42 17.85
N VAL A 11 -7.96 -12.92 17.06
CA VAL A 11 -7.71 -13.44 15.71
C VAL A 11 -7.25 -12.34 14.76
N LEU A 12 -7.89 -11.17 14.79
CA LEU A 12 -7.51 -10.03 13.95
C LEU A 12 -6.24 -9.36 14.45
N VAL A 13 -6.04 -9.28 15.76
CA VAL A 13 -4.78 -8.79 16.36
C VAL A 13 -3.60 -9.66 15.90
N MET A 14 -3.70 -10.99 16.02
CA MET A 14 -2.66 -11.89 15.55
C MET A 14 -2.49 -11.84 14.03
N GLY A 15 -3.59 -11.79 13.28
CA GLY A 15 -3.54 -11.61 11.82
C GLY A 15 -2.78 -10.35 11.41
N ARG A 16 -3.02 -9.22 12.09
CA ARG A 16 -2.28 -7.96 11.86
C ARG A 16 -0.79 -8.13 12.12
N ILE A 17 -0.41 -8.68 13.28
CA ILE A 17 0.99 -8.87 13.65
C ILE A 17 1.70 -9.75 12.62
N LEU A 18 1.08 -10.86 12.23
CA LEU A 18 1.62 -11.79 11.23
C LEU A 18 1.75 -11.13 9.85
N ALA A 19 0.75 -10.36 9.43
CA ALA A 19 0.79 -9.64 8.17
C ALA A 19 1.90 -8.57 8.16
N ILE A 20 2.03 -7.80 9.25
CA ILE A 20 3.11 -6.81 9.40
C ILE A 20 4.48 -7.48 9.34
N ALA A 21 4.70 -8.56 10.10
CA ALA A 21 5.94 -9.32 10.07
C ALA A 21 6.25 -9.84 8.66
N THR A 22 5.22 -10.34 7.95
CA THR A 22 5.34 -10.82 6.57
C THR A 22 5.73 -9.70 5.61
N LEU A 23 5.11 -8.51 5.72
CA LEU A 23 5.43 -7.35 4.87
C LEU A 23 6.84 -6.82 5.10
N VAL A 24 7.36 -6.93 6.32
CA VAL A 24 8.74 -6.52 6.63
C VAL A 24 9.75 -7.57 6.15
N VAL A 25 9.49 -8.86 6.39
CA VAL A 25 10.50 -9.94 6.19
C VAL A 25 10.46 -10.53 4.77
N ALA A 26 9.28 -10.76 4.20
CA ALA A 26 9.15 -11.45 2.92
C ALA A 26 9.87 -10.74 1.76
N PRO A 27 9.81 -9.39 1.61
CA PRO A 27 10.54 -8.68 0.56
C PRO A 27 12.05 -8.93 0.57
N TRP A 28 12.65 -9.02 1.75
CA TRP A 28 14.06 -9.36 1.93
C TRP A 28 14.39 -10.79 1.53
N GLY A 29 13.47 -11.73 1.74
CA GLY A 29 13.57 -13.10 1.26
C GLY A 29 13.44 -13.18 -0.26
N ILE A 30 12.42 -12.50 -0.83
CA ILE A 30 12.12 -12.48 -2.27
C ILE A 30 13.36 -12.08 -3.07
N VAL A 31 14.09 -11.04 -2.64
CA VAL A 31 15.25 -10.55 -3.37
C VAL A 31 16.53 -11.40 -3.20
N ARG A 32 16.55 -12.39 -2.30
CA ARG A 32 17.74 -13.21 -2.00
C ARG A 32 17.60 -14.69 -2.34
N VAL A 33 16.38 -15.22 -2.35
CA VAL A 33 16.13 -16.65 -2.56
C VAL A 33 16.30 -17.02 -4.03
N ARG A 34 17.09 -18.08 -4.29
CA ARG A 34 17.28 -18.64 -5.64
C ARG A 34 16.31 -19.77 -5.99
N SER A 35 15.75 -20.44 -4.98
CA SER A 35 14.81 -21.54 -5.20
C SER A 35 13.50 -21.01 -5.81
N PRO A 36 13.07 -21.51 -6.98
CA PRO A 36 11.88 -21.00 -7.66
C PRO A 36 10.60 -21.25 -6.87
N LEU A 37 10.52 -22.37 -6.13
CA LEU A 37 9.36 -22.69 -5.29
C LEU A 37 9.27 -21.72 -4.11
N ALA A 38 10.36 -21.58 -3.35
CA ALA A 38 10.39 -20.68 -2.19
C ALA A 38 10.16 -19.22 -2.59
N HIS A 39 10.68 -18.80 -3.75
CA HIS A 39 10.44 -17.47 -4.30
C HIS A 39 8.94 -17.24 -4.59
N ARG A 40 8.24 -18.21 -5.20
CA ARG A 40 6.78 -18.12 -5.42
C ARG A 40 6.01 -18.07 -4.10
N CYS A 41 6.34 -18.92 -3.14
CA CYS A 41 5.69 -18.93 -1.82
C CYS A 41 5.86 -17.58 -1.10
N LEU A 42 7.05 -16.98 -1.15
CA LEU A 42 7.30 -15.68 -0.55
C LEU A 42 6.48 -14.56 -1.20
N TRP A 43 6.35 -14.55 -2.53
CA TRP A 43 5.46 -13.63 -3.23
C TRP A 43 4.01 -13.82 -2.83
N SER A 44 3.53 -15.07 -2.76
CA SER A 44 2.16 -15.37 -2.35
C SER A 44 1.88 -14.93 -0.92
N MET A 45 2.79 -15.19 0.03
CA MET A 45 2.67 -14.73 1.42
C MET A 45 2.68 -13.21 1.51
N TRP A 46 3.55 -12.54 0.75
CA TRP A 46 3.61 -11.09 0.72
C TRP A 46 2.29 -10.48 0.22
N PHE A 47 1.76 -10.94 -0.91
CA PHE A 47 0.46 -10.50 -1.40
C PHE A 47 -0.68 -10.85 -0.45
N LEU A 48 -0.67 -12.02 0.19
CA LEU A 48 -1.68 -12.39 1.17
C LEU A 48 -1.69 -11.43 2.37
N GLY A 49 -0.51 -11.03 2.86
CA GLY A 49 -0.38 -10.00 3.90
C GLY A 49 -0.93 -8.64 3.46
N ILE A 50 -0.66 -8.23 2.21
CA ILE A 50 -1.25 -7.02 1.61
C ILE A 50 -2.77 -7.11 1.58
N PHE A 51 -3.32 -8.19 1.03
CA PHE A 51 -4.77 -8.38 0.92
C PHE A 51 -5.44 -8.40 2.29
N PHE A 52 -4.85 -9.07 3.28
CA PHE A 52 -5.38 -9.11 4.64
C PHE A 52 -5.46 -7.71 5.25
N LEU A 53 -4.38 -6.93 5.20
CA LEU A 53 -4.38 -5.58 5.76
C LEU A 53 -5.24 -4.60 4.97
N ALA A 54 -5.29 -4.71 3.64
CA ALA A 54 -6.17 -3.90 2.81
C ALA A 54 -7.65 -4.22 3.08
N ALA A 55 -8.00 -5.50 3.22
CA ALA A 55 -9.36 -5.92 3.57
C ALA A 55 -9.75 -5.48 4.98
N LEU A 56 -8.80 -5.51 5.93
CA LEU A 56 -9.01 -4.99 7.27
C LEU A 56 -9.24 -3.47 7.25
N TYR A 57 -8.43 -2.74 6.49
CA TYR A 57 -8.55 -1.29 6.32
C TYR A 57 -9.87 -0.87 5.67
N LEU A 58 -10.30 -1.62 4.65
CA LEU A 58 -11.59 -1.41 3.99
C LEU A 58 -12.77 -1.95 4.82
N GLY A 59 -12.54 -2.40 6.05
CA GLY A 59 -13.57 -2.91 6.95
C GLY A 59 -14.33 -4.13 6.42
N PHE A 60 -13.74 -4.90 5.50
CA PHE A 60 -14.35 -6.16 5.05
C PHE A 60 -14.28 -7.25 6.12
N LEU A 61 -13.34 -7.13 7.08
CA LEU A 61 -13.06 -8.12 8.11
C LEU A 61 -13.56 -7.73 9.51
N THR A 62 -14.19 -6.57 9.69
CA THR A 62 -14.66 -6.07 11.00
C THR A 62 -16.10 -5.58 10.95
N TYR A 63 -16.84 -5.68 12.07
CA TYR A 63 -18.21 -5.15 12.21
C TYR A 63 -18.23 -3.64 12.40
N HIS A 64 -17.22 -3.09 13.07
CA HIS A 64 -16.97 -1.65 13.10
C HIS A 64 -16.13 -1.27 11.90
N TYR A 65 -16.82 -0.82 10.86
CA TYR A 65 -16.19 -0.27 9.66
C TYR A 65 -15.43 1.01 10.05
N MET A 66 -14.11 0.93 10.14
CA MET A 66 -13.24 2.11 10.10
C MET A 66 -13.07 2.48 8.64
N GLY A 67 -14.11 3.02 8.03
CA GLY A 67 -14.11 3.29 6.60
C GLY A 67 -12.89 4.10 6.14
N PRO A 68 -12.55 4.02 4.85
CA PRO A 68 -11.55 4.88 4.21
C PRO A 68 -12.00 6.34 4.13
N GLN A 69 -13.01 6.75 4.91
CA GLN A 69 -13.52 8.11 4.99
C GLN A 69 -13.72 8.56 6.44
N LEU A 70 -13.95 7.65 7.39
CA LEU A 70 -14.47 7.98 8.73
C LEU A 70 -14.01 6.99 9.81
N GLY A 71 -12.70 6.90 10.04
CA GLY A 71 -12.19 6.34 11.29
C GLY A 71 -12.39 7.31 12.46
N PHE A 72 -13.64 7.65 12.77
CA PHE A 72 -14.17 8.34 13.97
C PHE A 72 -13.30 9.42 14.66
N SER A 73 -12.66 10.30 13.89
CA SER A 73 -12.17 11.57 14.42
C SER A 73 -12.12 12.62 13.33
N THR A 74 -12.19 13.90 13.72
CA THR A 74 -11.87 15.04 12.83
C THR A 74 -10.48 14.94 12.24
N ASP A 75 -9.61 14.10 12.81
CA ASP A 75 -8.23 13.88 12.42
C ASP A 75 -8.07 12.73 11.41
N GLY A 76 -9.17 12.04 11.06
CA GLY A 76 -9.20 10.96 10.06
C GLY A 76 -8.94 9.56 10.61
N ASN A 77 -8.70 8.60 9.72
CA ASN A 77 -8.40 7.22 10.11
C ASN A 77 -6.93 7.11 10.57
N PRO A 78 -6.67 6.81 11.86
CA PRO A 78 -5.30 6.66 12.38
C PRO A 78 -4.54 5.54 11.67
N MET A 79 -5.26 4.64 10.97
CA MET A 79 -4.64 3.58 10.19
C MET A 79 -3.90 4.07 8.94
N ASN A 80 -4.24 5.26 8.46
CA ASN A 80 -3.66 5.80 7.23
C ASN A 80 -2.14 5.91 7.33
N GLY A 81 -1.65 6.61 8.36
CA GLY A 81 -0.22 6.89 8.52
C GLY A 81 0.61 5.61 8.66
N TRP A 82 0.16 4.65 9.47
CA TRP A 82 0.93 3.41 9.66
C TRP A 82 0.95 2.53 8.42
N MET A 83 -0.17 2.43 7.66
CA MET A 83 -0.21 1.64 6.43
C MET A 83 0.69 2.22 5.36
N ILE A 84 0.68 3.55 5.23
CA ILE A 84 1.57 4.27 4.31
C ILE A 84 3.04 4.00 4.67
N MET A 85 3.42 4.16 5.94
CA MET A 85 4.78 3.87 6.41
C MET A 85 5.17 2.41 6.15
N LEU A 86 4.30 1.46 6.49
CA LEU A 86 4.55 0.04 6.29
C LEU A 86 4.73 -0.31 4.81
N GLY A 87 3.93 0.28 3.92
CA GLY A 87 4.08 0.10 2.48
C GLY A 87 5.44 0.57 1.96
N PHE A 88 5.92 1.74 2.43
CA PHE A 88 7.25 2.22 2.07
C PHE A 88 8.37 1.29 2.56
N PHE A 89 8.31 0.84 3.82
CA PHE A 89 9.27 -0.12 4.36
C PHE A 89 9.24 -1.45 3.61
N SER A 90 8.05 -1.93 3.27
CA SER A 90 7.86 -3.18 2.55
C SER A 90 8.47 -3.16 1.15
N VAL A 91 8.52 -2.01 0.48
CA VAL A 91 9.05 -1.90 -0.89
C VAL A 91 10.54 -1.54 -0.95
N MET A 92 11.12 -1.04 0.14
CA MET A 92 12.55 -0.69 0.20
C MET A 92 13.49 -1.79 -0.30
N PRO A 93 13.33 -3.09 0.06
CA PRO A 93 14.22 -4.15 -0.42
C PRO A 93 14.21 -4.31 -1.95
N PHE A 94 13.05 -4.08 -2.57
CA PHE A 94 12.85 -4.16 -4.01
C PHE A 94 13.55 -3.01 -4.75
N LEU A 95 13.47 -1.79 -4.22
CA LEU A 95 14.19 -0.63 -4.77
C LEU A 95 15.70 -0.80 -4.66
N LEU A 96 16.19 -1.33 -3.53
CA LEU A 96 17.61 -1.62 -3.33
C LEU A 96 18.10 -2.72 -4.29
N ALA A 97 17.30 -3.76 -4.51
CA ALA A 97 17.60 -4.81 -5.48
C ALA A 97 17.63 -4.27 -6.92
N ALA A 98 16.67 -3.41 -7.28
CA ALA A 98 16.61 -2.77 -8.60
C ALA A 98 17.86 -1.92 -8.86
N ARG A 99 18.28 -1.12 -7.86
CA ARG A 99 19.49 -0.29 -7.96
C ARG A 99 20.77 -1.11 -8.11
N LYS A 100 20.82 -2.32 -7.54
CA LYS A 100 21.97 -3.24 -7.65
C LYS A 100 21.96 -4.09 -8.93
N GLY A 101 20.93 -3.97 -9.77
CA GLY A 101 20.77 -4.79 -10.97
C GLY A 101 20.57 -6.26 -10.72
N SER A 102 20.11 -6.64 -9.52
CA SER A 102 19.89 -8.05 -9.18
C SER A 102 18.54 -8.57 -9.68
N ILE A 103 17.81 -7.78 -10.47
CA ILE A 103 16.48 -8.13 -10.97
C ILE A 103 16.60 -8.60 -12.42
N GLU A 104 16.31 -9.87 -12.67
CA GLU A 104 16.34 -10.46 -14.02
C GLU A 104 15.24 -9.92 -14.94
N ARG A 105 14.06 -9.62 -14.40
CA ARG A 105 12.88 -9.16 -15.16
C ARG A 105 12.29 -7.87 -14.58
N PRO A 106 12.93 -6.70 -14.83
CA PRO A 106 12.57 -5.42 -14.21
C PRO A 106 11.11 -5.02 -14.42
N LEU A 107 10.55 -5.28 -15.61
CA LEU A 107 9.16 -4.96 -15.93
C LEU A 107 8.16 -5.74 -15.06
N ARG A 108 8.20 -7.08 -15.09
CA ARG A 108 7.28 -7.92 -14.32
C ARG A 108 7.40 -7.68 -12.82
N PHE A 109 8.63 -7.49 -12.36
CA PHE A 109 8.92 -7.20 -10.97
C PHE A 109 8.37 -5.84 -10.56
N GLY A 110 8.65 -4.78 -11.34
CA GLY A 110 8.12 -3.44 -11.09
C GLY A 110 6.60 -3.42 -11.07
N THR A 111 5.92 -4.12 -11.99
CA THR A 111 4.45 -4.23 -12.00
C THR A 111 3.93 -4.89 -10.72
N ALA A 112 4.51 -6.02 -10.31
CA ALA A 112 4.06 -6.73 -9.11
C ALA A 112 4.24 -5.88 -7.84
N VAL A 113 5.40 -5.23 -7.69
CA VAL A 113 5.69 -4.36 -6.54
C VAL A 113 4.75 -3.16 -6.52
N SER A 114 4.52 -2.52 -7.67
CA SER A 114 3.68 -1.32 -7.76
C SER A 114 2.21 -1.64 -7.53
N LEU A 115 1.73 -2.78 -8.04
CA LEU A 115 0.38 -3.27 -7.76
C LEU A 115 0.20 -3.58 -6.28
N GLY A 116 1.16 -4.29 -5.67
CA GLY A 116 1.12 -4.57 -4.23
C GLY A 116 1.12 -3.29 -3.39
N PHE A 117 1.96 -2.31 -3.77
CA PHE A 117 1.99 -1.01 -3.10
C PHE A 117 0.67 -0.25 -3.27
N LEU A 118 0.09 -0.21 -4.47
CA LEU A 118 -1.21 0.42 -4.72
C LEU A 118 -2.32 -0.23 -3.88
N LEU A 119 -2.34 -1.56 -3.78
CA LEU A 119 -3.34 -2.27 -2.98
C LEU A 119 -3.22 -1.97 -1.47
N LEU A 120 -1.99 -1.92 -0.95
CA LEU A 120 -1.74 -1.67 0.47
C LEU A 120 -1.91 -0.19 0.85
N VAL A 121 -1.39 0.71 0.01
CA VAL A 121 -1.18 2.13 0.36
C VAL A 121 -2.16 3.05 -0.37
N GLY A 122 -2.73 2.63 -1.50
CA GLY A 122 -3.63 3.44 -2.31
C GLY A 122 -4.85 3.96 -1.53
N PRO A 123 -5.67 3.07 -0.93
CA PRO A 123 -6.83 3.51 -0.16
C PRO A 123 -6.47 4.40 1.07
N PRO A 124 -5.41 4.12 1.85
CA PRO A 124 -4.89 5.04 2.86
C PRO A 124 -4.47 6.43 2.35
N VAL A 125 -3.75 6.50 1.22
CA VAL A 125 -3.28 7.77 0.64
C VAL A 125 -4.44 8.58 0.10
N LEU A 126 -5.35 7.94 -0.63
CA LEU A 126 -6.54 8.61 -1.16
C LEU A 126 -7.30 9.30 -0.02
N ASN A 127 -7.58 8.54 1.05
CA ASN A 127 -8.28 9.04 2.23
C ASN A 127 -7.53 10.20 2.90
N ALA A 128 -6.24 10.00 3.21
CA ALA A 128 -5.44 11.01 3.90
C ALA A 128 -5.35 12.33 3.11
N VAL A 129 -5.18 12.25 1.79
CA VAL A 129 -5.08 13.42 0.92
C VAL A 129 -6.43 14.10 0.76
N ALA A 130 -7.50 13.34 0.47
CA ALA A 130 -8.83 13.90 0.29
C ALA A 130 -9.32 14.60 1.57
N LEU A 131 -9.16 13.96 2.73
CA LEU A 131 -9.54 14.55 4.01
C LEU A 131 -8.75 15.83 4.31
N ASN A 132 -7.44 15.82 4.07
CA ASN A 132 -6.59 16.98 4.34
C ASN A 132 -6.95 18.18 3.45
N ILE A 133 -7.20 17.94 2.16
CA ILE A 133 -7.61 18.99 1.22
C ILE A 133 -8.99 19.55 1.59
N TYR A 134 -9.94 18.65 1.90
CA TYR A 134 -11.30 19.05 2.25
C TYR A 134 -11.34 19.92 3.51
N THR A 135 -10.67 19.48 4.57
CA THR A 135 -10.62 20.21 5.85
C THR A 135 -9.83 21.53 5.76
N GLN A 136 -8.74 21.58 4.99
CA GLN A 136 -8.02 22.84 4.73
C GLN A 136 -8.85 23.85 3.94
N GLY A 137 -9.77 23.38 3.09
CA GLY A 137 -10.74 24.22 2.38
C GLY A 137 -11.86 24.76 3.27
N GLY A 138 -11.87 24.45 4.56
CA GLY A 138 -12.96 24.79 5.48
C GLY A 138 -14.14 23.82 5.42
N GLY A 139 -13.99 22.70 4.70
CA GLY A 139 -14.98 21.63 4.65
C GLY A 139 -15.17 20.97 6.01
N ALA A 140 -16.42 20.67 6.33
CA ALA A 140 -16.82 20.00 7.55
C ALA A 140 -17.83 18.90 7.23
N PHE A 141 -18.11 18.09 8.23
CA PHE A 141 -18.90 16.88 8.13
C PHE A 141 -20.07 16.99 9.10
N ASP A 142 -21.30 16.75 8.63
CA ASP A 142 -22.51 16.90 9.44
C ASP A 142 -22.60 15.72 10.38
N LEU A 143 -22.26 15.95 11.65
CA LEU A 143 -22.48 14.97 12.71
C LEU A 143 -23.98 14.92 12.99
N ASP A 144 -24.66 13.89 12.49
CA ASP A 144 -26.03 13.63 12.89
C ASP A 144 -26.02 13.34 14.40
N MET A 145 -26.46 14.32 15.19
CA MET A 145 -26.42 14.33 16.65
C MET A 145 -27.54 13.49 17.28
N ASP A 146 -28.20 12.62 16.51
CA ASP A 146 -29.14 11.66 17.07
C ASP A 146 -28.35 10.45 17.57
N ASN A 147 -28.35 10.24 18.89
CA ASN A 147 -27.54 9.27 19.63
C ASN A 147 -27.86 7.79 19.31
N SER A 148 -28.54 7.50 18.21
CA SER A 148 -28.87 6.16 17.71
C SER A 148 -28.02 5.71 16.52
N VAL A 149 -27.20 6.60 15.98
CA VAL A 149 -26.37 6.33 14.80
C VAL A 149 -25.17 5.46 15.19
N GLN A 150 -25.25 4.18 14.83
CA GLN A 150 -24.19 3.20 15.08
C GLN A 150 -22.89 3.58 14.35
N PRO A 151 -21.72 3.13 14.85
CA PRO A 151 -20.46 3.25 14.13
C PRO A 151 -20.56 2.58 12.75
N GLY A 152 -20.76 3.38 11.70
CA GLY A 152 -21.01 2.89 10.34
C GLY A 152 -21.88 3.81 9.48
N GLU A 153 -22.45 4.88 10.01
CA GLU A 153 -23.28 5.78 9.20
C GLU A 153 -22.47 6.81 8.41
N VAL A 154 -23.01 7.10 7.23
CA VAL A 154 -22.45 7.99 6.22
C VAL A 154 -22.49 9.40 6.77
N ILE A 155 -21.35 9.89 7.27
CA ILE A 155 -21.24 11.30 7.60
C ILE A 155 -21.21 12.07 6.27
N THR A 156 -22.26 12.86 6.03
CA THR A 156 -22.40 13.63 4.80
C THR A 156 -21.49 14.86 4.85
N PRO A 157 -20.69 15.11 3.79
CA PRO A 157 -19.93 16.35 3.69
C PRO A 157 -20.91 17.53 3.55
N ASN A 158 -20.65 18.61 4.28
CA ASN A 158 -21.48 19.83 4.24
C ASN A 158 -21.36 20.55 2.89
N ASP A 159 -20.27 20.27 2.18
CA ASP A 159 -20.02 20.69 0.81
C ASP A 159 -19.59 19.47 -0.02
N PRO A 160 -20.55 18.81 -0.70
CA PRO A 160 -20.27 17.65 -1.55
C PRO A 160 -19.37 17.97 -2.75
N GLU A 161 -19.47 19.17 -3.33
CA GLU A 161 -18.66 19.53 -4.50
C GLU A 161 -17.18 19.68 -4.13
N ALA A 162 -16.89 20.34 -2.99
CA ALA A 162 -15.54 20.43 -2.48
C ALA A 162 -14.98 19.06 -2.04
N TRP A 163 -15.84 18.18 -1.50
CA TRP A 163 -15.46 16.81 -1.15
C TRP A 163 -15.11 15.98 -2.40
N ASP A 164 -15.91 16.05 -3.46
CA ASP A 164 -15.65 15.36 -4.73
C ASP A 164 -14.35 15.84 -5.37
N PHE A 165 -14.10 17.16 -5.35
CA PHE A 165 -12.83 17.73 -5.82
C PHE A 165 -11.63 17.18 -5.03
N ALA A 166 -11.73 17.15 -3.70
CA ALA A 166 -10.68 16.61 -2.83
C ALA A 166 -10.42 15.11 -3.09
N ASN A 167 -11.48 14.31 -3.32
CA ASN A 167 -11.36 12.91 -3.71
C ASN A 167 -10.67 12.76 -5.07
N GLY A 168 -10.97 13.63 -6.03
CA GLY A 168 -10.28 13.67 -7.32
C GLY A 168 -8.76 13.85 -7.17
N ILE A 169 -8.34 14.77 -6.30
CA ILE A 169 -6.91 14.96 -6.01
C ILE A 169 -6.33 13.74 -5.29
N GLY A 170 -7.03 13.21 -4.29
CA GLY A 170 -6.62 11.99 -3.58
C GLY A 170 -6.39 10.82 -4.52
N PHE A 171 -7.29 10.62 -5.50
CA PHE A 171 -7.19 9.59 -6.51
C PHE A 171 -5.97 9.77 -7.44
N VAL A 172 -5.70 11.01 -7.85
CA VAL A 172 -4.51 11.33 -8.67
C VAL A 172 -3.24 11.00 -7.88
N VAL A 173 -3.14 11.45 -6.62
CA VAL A 173 -1.95 11.21 -5.78
C VAL A 173 -1.75 9.73 -5.51
N CYS A 174 -2.81 8.99 -5.13
CA CYS A 174 -2.70 7.56 -4.84
C CYS A 174 -2.32 6.72 -6.07
N SER A 175 -2.59 7.22 -7.28
CA SER A 175 -2.21 6.57 -8.55
C SER A 175 -0.79 6.95 -8.99
N LEU A 176 -0.36 8.19 -8.73
CA LEU A 176 0.97 8.68 -9.10
C LEU A 176 2.09 7.99 -8.32
N ILE A 177 1.91 7.74 -7.02
CA ILE A 177 2.97 7.14 -6.19
C ILE A 177 3.36 5.73 -6.69
N PRO A 178 2.42 4.79 -6.92
CA PRO A 178 2.74 3.49 -7.52
C PRO A 178 3.33 3.61 -8.92
N LEU A 179 2.89 4.57 -9.74
CA LEU A 179 3.45 4.81 -11.07
C LEU A 179 4.92 5.23 -11.00
N LEU A 180 5.26 6.15 -10.10
CA LEU A 180 6.65 6.56 -9.86
C LEU A 180 7.50 5.39 -9.37
N LEU A 181 6.92 4.54 -8.51
CA LEU A 181 7.57 3.34 -8.01
C LEU A 181 7.84 2.33 -9.13
N PHE A 182 6.88 2.14 -10.03
CA PHE A 182 7.03 1.33 -11.24
C PHE A 182 8.16 1.87 -12.13
N ILE A 183 8.13 3.16 -12.43
CA ILE A 183 9.14 3.81 -13.27
C ILE A 183 10.52 3.69 -12.62
N ALA A 184 10.64 3.92 -11.30
CA ALA A 184 11.88 3.83 -10.57
C ALA A 184 12.45 2.40 -10.61
N THR A 185 11.64 1.39 -10.26
CA THR A 185 12.07 -0.02 -10.29
C THR A 185 12.48 -0.46 -11.70
N TRP A 186 11.70 -0.09 -12.72
CA TRP A 186 12.01 -0.43 -14.11
C TRP A 186 13.29 0.26 -14.61
N ARG A 187 13.41 1.59 -14.45
CA ARG A 187 14.57 2.36 -14.92
C ARG A 187 15.85 1.97 -14.19
N LEU A 188 15.80 1.76 -12.87
CA LEU A 188 16.95 1.34 -12.08
C LEU A 188 17.38 -0.08 -12.47
N GLY A 189 16.43 -1.01 -12.61
CA GLY A 189 16.72 -2.38 -13.02
C GLY A 189 17.28 -2.49 -14.43
N GLY A 190 16.75 -1.72 -15.39
CA GLY A 190 17.20 -1.73 -16.79
C GLY A 190 18.61 -1.17 -16.98
N ARG A 191 18.96 -0.07 -16.30
CA ARG A 191 20.30 0.54 -16.39
C ARG A 191 21.39 -0.40 -15.89
N SER A 192 21.14 -1.11 -14.79
CA SER A 192 22.15 -1.98 -14.21
C SER A 192 22.35 -3.31 -14.95
N GLN A 193 21.37 -3.76 -15.76
CA GLN A 193 21.59 -4.87 -16.69
C GLN A 193 22.48 -4.43 -17.86
N SER A 194 22.23 -3.25 -18.44
CA SER A 194 23.05 -2.69 -19.53
C SER A 194 24.52 -2.58 -19.13
N SER A 195 24.81 -2.01 -17.95
CA SER A 195 26.18 -1.86 -17.47
C SER A 195 26.91 -3.17 -17.18
N ARG A 196 26.18 -4.26 -16.86
CA ARG A 196 26.81 -5.58 -16.68
C ARG A 196 27.21 -6.19 -18.02
N VAL A 197 26.37 -6.03 -19.05
CA VAL A 197 26.66 -6.57 -20.40
C VAL A 197 27.93 -5.90 -20.97
N GLU A 198 28.07 -4.58 -20.83
CA GLU A 198 29.25 -3.83 -21.29
C GLU A 198 30.55 -4.32 -20.62
N ILE A 199 30.55 -4.60 -19.31
CA ILE A 199 31.74 -5.08 -18.59
C ILE A 199 32.17 -6.48 -19.08
N TYR A 200 31.21 -7.39 -19.32
CA TYR A 200 31.53 -8.74 -19.81
C TYR A 200 32.06 -8.72 -21.25
N GLU A 201 31.60 -7.81 -22.11
CA GLU A 201 32.16 -7.62 -23.44
C GLU A 201 33.58 -7.05 -23.39
N GLU A 202 33.87 -6.09 -22.51
CA GLU A 202 35.23 -5.56 -22.36
C GLU A 202 36.23 -6.59 -21.80
N GLU A 203 35.81 -7.47 -20.89
CA GLU A 203 36.66 -8.55 -20.38
C GLU A 203 36.91 -9.65 -21.43
N SER A 204 35.90 -10.03 -22.22
CA SER A 204 36.08 -11.09 -23.25
C SER A 204 36.94 -10.66 -24.43
N ILE A 205 37.04 -9.35 -24.71
CA ILE A 205 37.91 -8.79 -25.76
C ILE A 205 39.37 -8.69 -25.30
N ARG A 206 39.64 -8.77 -23.98
CA ARG A 206 40.99 -8.66 -23.40
C ARG A 206 41.68 -10.00 -23.12
N GLU A 207 40.98 -11.12 -23.26
CA GLU A 207 41.54 -12.48 -23.24
C GLU A 207 41.94 -12.97 -24.65
#